data_AF-A0A1E7G9J1-F1
#
_entry.id   AF-A0A1E7G9J1-F1
#
_cell.length_a   1.000
_cell.length_b   1.000
_cell.length_c   1.000
_cell.angle_alpha   90.00
_cell.angle_beta   90.00
_cell.angle_gamma   90.00
#
_symmetry.space_group_name_H-M   'P 1'
#
loop_
_entity.id
_entity.type
_entity.pdbx_description
1 polymer ?
#
loop_
_entity_poly.entity_id
_entity_poly.type
_entity_poly.pdbx_seq_one_letter_code
_entity_poly.pdbx_strand_id
1 'polypeptide(L)'
;MNNEYDALFKSRFHGAINIRGIRYQILYSILRAFELYDNKTQAASITLEGIEDVDVEVIGFKIFNEYVQVKSASKPWAWSNLKSYKNKIGPIQNFLEAYRVDSDSNFLLVFDFELKNEIEKISRFNSLPGKIES
;
A
#
# COMPACT_ATOMS: atom_id res chain seq x y z
N MET A 1 0.39 27.39 -4.34
CA MET A 1 -0.01 27.06 -2.94
C MET A 1 0.60 25.73 -2.48
N ASN A 2 1.90 25.47 -2.70
CA ASN A 2 2.55 24.18 -2.37
C ASN A 2 3.89 24.31 -1.61
N ASN A 3 4.54 25.48 -1.61
CA ASN A 3 5.94 25.59 -1.17
C ASN A 3 6.16 25.55 0.36
N GLU A 4 5.23 26.05 1.17
CA GLU A 4 5.39 26.08 2.63
C GLU A 4 5.26 24.69 3.26
N TYR A 5 4.29 23.90 2.80
CA TYR A 5 4.13 22.52 3.26
C TYR A 5 5.32 21.67 2.84
N ASP A 6 5.77 21.79 1.59
CA ASP A 6 6.95 21.07 1.10
C ASP A 6 8.21 21.41 1.91
N ALA A 7 8.37 22.66 2.35
CA ALA A 7 9.46 23.08 3.23
C ALA A 7 9.34 22.47 4.64
N LEU A 8 8.14 22.49 5.24
CA LEU A 8 7.85 21.92 6.56
C LEU A 8 8.03 20.39 6.58
N PHE A 9 7.66 19.72 5.49
CA PHE A 9 7.86 18.29 5.31
C PHE A 9 9.35 17.96 5.08
N LYS A 10 10.09 18.75 4.30
CA LYS A 10 11.55 18.55 4.14
C LYS A 10 12.34 18.75 5.44
N SER A 11 11.89 19.66 6.31
CA SER A 11 12.57 19.91 7.59
C SER A 11 12.31 18.81 8.62
N ARG A 12 11.19 18.09 8.52
CA ARG A 12 10.82 16.99 9.42
C ARG A 12 11.21 15.60 8.90
N PHE A 13 11.29 15.44 7.58
CA PHE A 13 11.55 14.17 6.92
C PHE A 13 12.82 14.32 6.07
N HIS A 14 13.88 13.58 6.41
CA HIS A 14 15.24 13.67 5.84
C HIS A 14 15.36 13.32 4.33
N GLY A 15 14.29 13.42 3.53
CA GLY A 15 14.35 13.24 2.08
C GLY A 15 13.02 13.45 1.36
N ALA A 16 13.09 14.01 0.16
CA ALA A 16 11.93 14.24 -0.72
C ALA A 16 11.17 12.95 -1.12
N ILE A 17 11.83 11.79 -1.03
CA ILE A 17 11.25 10.48 -1.37
C ILE A 17 10.26 10.03 -0.28
N ASN A 18 10.58 10.27 1.00
CA ASN A 18 9.71 9.87 2.11
C ASN A 18 8.39 10.68 2.09
N ILE A 19 8.49 11.97 1.77
CA ILE A 19 7.33 12.89 1.68
C ILE A 19 6.33 12.45 0.61
N ARG A 20 6.80 11.97 -0.55
CA ARG A 20 5.92 11.48 -1.62
C ARG A 20 5.12 10.27 -1.16
N GLY A 21 5.78 9.30 -0.53
CA GLY A 21 5.13 8.08 -0.02
C GLY A 21 4.06 8.40 1.01
N ILE A 22 4.40 9.23 2.00
CA ILE A 22 3.47 9.68 3.04
C ILE A 22 2.27 10.40 2.41
N ARG A 23 2.50 11.34 1.48
CA ARG A 23 1.42 12.07 0.82
C ARG A 23 0.46 11.15 0.07
N TYR A 24 0.98 10.18 -0.67
CA TYR A 24 0.15 9.24 -1.42
C TYR A 24 -0.73 8.40 -0.48
N GLN A 25 -0.17 7.91 0.63
CA GLN A 25 -0.89 7.14 1.63
C GLN A 25 -2.00 7.95 2.31
N ILE A 26 -1.72 9.21 2.69
CA ILE A 26 -2.73 10.10 3.27
C ILE A 26 -3.87 10.33 2.28
N LEU A 27 -3.56 10.66 1.03
CA LEU A 27 -4.58 10.90 -0.01
C LEU A 27 -5.45 9.67 -0.25
N TYR A 28 -4.83 8.49 -0.35
CA TYR A 28 -5.58 7.24 -0.48
C TYR A 28 -6.48 6.99 0.73
N SER A 29 -5.96 7.20 1.94
CA SER A 29 -6.72 6.98 3.18
C SER A 29 -7.94 7.91 3.28
N ILE A 30 -7.78 9.17 2.87
CA ILE A 30 -8.88 10.15 2.81
C ILE A 30 -9.92 9.74 1.76
N LEU A 31 -9.47 9.37 0.55
CA LEU A 31 -10.38 8.89 -0.51
C LEU A 31 -11.21 7.72 0.00
N ARG A 32 -10.55 6.74 0.62
CA ARG A 32 -11.19 5.55 1.14
C ARG A 32 -12.15 5.85 2.30
N ALA A 33 -11.83 6.84 3.14
CA ALA A 33 -12.76 7.33 4.16
C ALA A 33 -14.05 7.89 3.56
N PHE A 34 -13.96 8.65 2.47
CA PHE A 34 -15.15 9.13 1.76
C PHE A 34 -15.97 8.01 1.13
N GLU A 35 -15.33 7.03 0.50
CA GLU A 35 -16.02 5.84 -0.05
C GLU A 35 -16.75 5.05 1.04
N LEU A 36 -16.15 4.93 2.22
CA LEU A 36 -16.76 4.23 3.35
C LEU A 36 -17.87 5.05 4.01
N TYR A 37 -17.78 6.38 3.98
CA TYR A 37 -18.83 7.28 4.47
C TYR A 37 -20.10 7.21 3.61
N ASP A 38 -19.95 7.09 2.29
CA ASP A 38 -21.07 6.99 1.35
C ASP A 38 -21.79 5.63 1.42
N ASN A 39 -21.07 4.59 1.85
CA ASN A 39 -21.66 3.29 2.14
C ASN A 39 -22.35 3.32 3.51
N LYS A 40 -23.67 3.09 3.56
CA LYS A 40 -24.50 3.00 4.79
C LYS A 40 -24.08 1.87 5.78
N THR A 41 -22.89 1.32 5.63
CA THR A 41 -22.29 0.28 6.47
C THR A 41 -21.94 0.84 7.85
N GLN A 42 -22.58 0.27 8.87
CA GLN A 42 -22.26 0.46 10.27
C GLN A 42 -20.78 0.10 10.55
N ALA A 43 -20.10 0.99 11.28
CA ALA A 43 -18.76 0.81 11.87
C ALA A 43 -17.64 0.42 10.88
N ALA A 44 -17.37 1.27 9.89
CA ALA A 44 -16.09 1.23 9.18
C ALA A 44 -15.02 2.00 9.99
N SER A 45 -13.99 1.31 10.48
CA SER A 45 -12.80 1.94 11.08
C SER A 45 -11.63 1.87 10.10
N ILE A 46 -10.96 3.00 9.87
CA ILE A 46 -9.67 3.01 9.19
C ILE A 46 -8.60 3.07 10.26
N THR A 47 -7.82 2.00 10.40
CA THR A 47 -6.64 1.97 11.26
C THR A 47 -5.42 2.23 10.42
N LEU A 48 -4.70 3.32 10.71
CA LEU A 48 -3.41 3.62 10.11
C LEU A 48 -2.30 3.07 11.02
N GLU A 49 -1.80 1.88 10.73
CA GLU A 49 -0.67 1.30 11.49
C GLU A 49 0.67 1.82 10.94
N GLY A 50 1.61 2.17 11.82
CA GLY A 50 2.98 2.54 11.42
C GLY A 50 3.21 4.00 11.01
N ILE A 51 2.37 4.95 11.45
CA ILE A 51 2.64 6.41 11.34
C ILE A 51 3.32 6.95 12.62
N GLU A 52 3.70 6.08 13.56
CA GLU A 52 4.15 6.51 14.89
C GLU A 52 5.60 6.98 14.97
N ASP A 53 6.50 6.59 14.06
CA ASP A 53 7.91 7.04 14.13
C ASP A 53 8.55 7.25 12.75
N VAL A 54 9.54 8.16 12.72
CA VAL A 54 10.27 8.69 11.55
C VAL A 54 11.24 7.66 10.94
N ASP A 55 10.88 6.38 10.93
CA ASP A 55 11.48 5.30 10.14
C ASP A 55 10.33 4.53 9.45
N VAL A 56 9.89 5.09 8.32
CA VAL A 56 8.60 4.82 7.68
C VAL A 56 8.61 3.46 6.94
N GLU A 57 8.58 2.36 7.68
CA GLU A 57 8.13 1.05 7.17
C GLU A 57 6.60 0.95 7.36
N VAL A 58 5.85 1.51 6.42
CA VAL A 58 4.38 1.53 6.51
C VAL A 58 3.80 0.14 6.27
N ILE A 59 3.21 -0.38 7.34
CA ILE A 59 2.33 -1.54 7.40
C ILE A 59 0.93 -1.06 6.96
N GLY A 60 0.20 -1.92 6.25
CA GLY A 60 -1.04 -1.53 5.58
C GLY A 60 -2.17 -1.04 6.50
N PHE A 61 -3.34 -0.75 5.94
CA PHE A 61 -4.58 -0.55 6.71
C PHE A 61 -5.57 -1.67 6.41
N LYS A 62 -6.32 -2.10 7.44
CA LYS A 62 -7.40 -3.09 7.30
C LYS A 62 -8.74 -2.37 7.16
N ILE A 63 -9.52 -2.74 6.14
CA ILE A 63 -10.88 -2.24 5.91
C ILE A 63 -11.78 -3.45 5.79
N PHE A 64 -12.70 -3.64 6.75
CA PHE A 64 -13.46 -4.88 6.89
C PHE A 64 -12.52 -6.10 6.89
N ASN A 65 -12.58 -6.90 5.82
CA ASN A 65 -11.82 -8.11 5.61
C ASN A 65 -10.79 -7.93 4.47
N GLU A 66 -10.23 -6.73 4.32
CA GLU A 66 -9.24 -6.41 3.29
C GLU A 66 -8.02 -5.72 3.91
N TYR A 67 -6.83 -6.28 3.72
CA TYR A 67 -5.55 -5.68 4.07
C TYR A 67 -4.98 -4.94 2.86
N VAL A 68 -4.84 -3.63 2.98
CA VAL A 68 -4.35 -2.79 1.89
C VAL A 68 -2.97 -2.25 2.21
N GLN A 69 -2.00 -2.50 1.32
CA GLN A 69 -0.69 -1.85 1.37
C GLN A 69 -0.61 -0.77 0.29
N VAL A 70 -0.34 0.47 0.70
CA VAL A 70 -0.15 1.59 -0.23
C VAL A 70 1.34 1.91 -0.33
N LYS A 71 1.88 1.90 -1.55
CA LYS A 71 3.30 2.15 -1.83
C LYS A 71 3.44 3.23 -2.89
N SER A 72 4.48 4.05 -2.78
CA SER A 72 4.86 5.01 -3.82
C SER A 72 6.33 4.86 -4.18
N ALA A 73 6.68 5.12 -5.43
CA ALA A 73 8.04 5.05 -5.93
C ALA A 73 8.27 6.00 -7.10
N SER A 74 9.51 6.51 -7.21
CA SER A 74 9.94 7.29 -8.38
C SER A 74 10.43 6.42 -9.53
N LYS A 75 10.67 5.14 -9.27
CA LYS A 75 11.16 4.15 -10.24
C LYS A 75 10.15 3.03 -10.38
N PRO A 76 9.99 2.47 -11.59
CA PRO A 76 9.15 1.30 -11.79
C PRO A 76 9.58 0.11 -10.95
N TRP A 77 8.63 -0.71 -10.52
CA TRP A 77 8.88 -1.90 -9.72
C TRP A 77 8.93 -3.17 -10.56
N ALA A 78 9.81 -4.09 -10.18
CA ALA A 78 9.89 -5.46 -10.67
C ALA A 78 9.73 -6.46 -9.51
N TRP A 79 9.86 -7.76 -9.77
CA TRP A 79 9.72 -8.83 -8.75
C TRP A 79 10.63 -8.66 -7.56
N SER A 80 11.81 -8.08 -7.79
CA SER A 80 12.69 -7.65 -6.71
C SER A 80 11.97 -6.82 -5.66
N ASN A 81 11.17 -5.84 -6.07
CA ASN A 81 10.57 -4.88 -5.16
C ASN A 81 9.41 -5.45 -4.33
N LEU A 82 8.83 -6.58 -4.74
CA LEU A 82 7.71 -7.22 -4.06
C LEU A 82 8.14 -8.16 -2.93
N LYS A 83 9.37 -8.70 -2.99
CA LYS A 83 9.92 -9.60 -1.99
C LYS A 83 10.68 -8.87 -0.89
N SER A 84 10.85 -9.53 0.25
CA SER A 84 11.68 -9.04 1.35
C SER A 84 13.18 -9.17 1.07
N TYR A 85 13.95 -8.28 1.68
CA TYR A 85 15.40 -8.28 1.74
C TYR A 85 15.88 -8.05 3.17
N LYS A 86 17.19 -8.22 3.40
CA LYS A 86 17.82 -8.19 4.72
C LYS A 86 17.40 -7.01 5.62
N ASN A 87 17.11 -5.85 5.04
CA ASN A 87 16.75 -4.63 5.76
C ASN A 87 15.44 -4.01 5.26
N LYS A 88 14.56 -4.79 4.61
CA LYS A 88 13.29 -4.29 4.10
C LYS A 88 12.29 -5.41 3.92
N ILE A 89 11.15 -5.33 4.59
CA ILE A 89 10.06 -6.28 4.36
C ILE A 89 9.29 -5.87 3.10
N GLY A 90 9.12 -6.82 2.18
CA GLY A 90 8.40 -6.63 0.92
C GLY A 90 6.89 -6.80 1.09
N PRO A 91 6.06 -6.20 0.23
CA PRO A 91 4.61 -6.30 0.31
C PRO A 91 4.06 -7.73 0.37
N ILE A 92 4.67 -8.66 -0.38
CA ILE A 92 4.20 -10.06 -0.39
C ILE A 92 4.40 -10.71 0.99
N GLN A 93 5.54 -10.46 1.64
CA GLN A 93 5.80 -11.04 2.96
C GLN A 93 4.82 -10.50 4.01
N ASN A 94 4.57 -9.19 4.00
CA ASN A 94 3.55 -8.57 4.85
C ASN A 94 2.17 -9.21 4.65
N PHE A 95 1.76 -9.46 3.41
CA PHE A 95 0.49 -10.14 3.13
C PHE A 95 0.48 -11.59 3.60
N LEU A 96 1.58 -12.33 3.44
CA LEU A 96 1.68 -13.70 3.94
C LEU A 96 1.58 -13.78 5.46
N GLU A 97 2.13 -12.80 6.17
CA GLU A 97 2.02 -12.71 7.62
C GLU A 97 0.60 -12.39 8.06
N ALA A 98 -0.07 -11.43 7.41
CA ALA A 98 -1.47 -11.13 7.67
C ALA A 98 -2.40 -12.32 7.33
N TYR A 99 -2.16 -13.01 6.22
CA TYR A 99 -2.92 -14.21 5.81
C TYR A 99 -2.82 -15.37 6.80
N ARG A 100 -1.68 -15.52 7.49
CA ARG A 100 -1.53 -16.55 8.53
C ARG A 100 -2.38 -16.26 9.77
N VAL A 101 -2.72 -15.00 10.01
CA VAL A 101 -3.57 -14.59 11.13
C VAL A 101 -5.05 -14.63 10.72
N ASP A 102 -5.36 -14.21 9.50
CA ASP A 102 -6.71 -14.13 8.95
C ASP A 102 -6.70 -14.53 7.47
N SER A 103 -7.01 -15.80 7.20
CA SER A 103 -6.98 -16.38 5.85
C SER A 103 -8.18 -16.01 5.00
N ASP A 104 -9.25 -15.52 5.62
CA ASP A 104 -10.46 -15.13 4.90
C ASP A 104 -10.33 -13.72 4.32
N SER A 105 -9.30 -12.97 4.73
CA SER A 105 -9.05 -11.61 4.24
C SER A 105 -8.61 -11.54 2.79
N ASN A 106 -8.98 -10.44 2.13
CA ASN A 106 -8.45 -10.00 0.85
C ASN A 106 -7.17 -9.17 1.04
N PHE A 107 -6.31 -9.13 0.02
CA PHE A 107 -5.05 -8.39 0.06
C PHE A 107 -4.92 -7.51 -1.17
N LEU A 108 -4.73 -6.21 -0.95
CA LEU A 108 -4.70 -5.21 -2.02
C LEU A 108 -3.40 -4.39 -1.95
N LEU A 109 -2.65 -4.36 -3.06
CA LEU A 109 -1.51 -3.47 -3.22
C LEU A 109 -1.91 -2.28 -4.09
N VAL A 110 -1.87 -1.07 -3.54
CA VAL A 110 -2.16 0.17 -4.26
C VAL A 110 -0.89 0.96 -4.46
N PHE A 111 -0.68 1.46 -5.68
CA PHE A 111 0.56 2.13 -6.07
C PHE A 111 0.36 3.24 -7.10
N ASP A 112 1.32 4.17 -7.17
CA ASP A 112 1.36 5.31 -8.10
C ASP A 112 2.51 5.22 -9.12
N PHE A 113 3.12 4.04 -9.27
CA PHE A 113 4.28 3.79 -10.10
C PHE A 113 4.02 2.72 -11.17
N GLU A 114 4.85 2.70 -12.20
CA GLU A 114 4.77 1.65 -13.23
C GLU A 114 5.28 0.30 -12.72
N LEU A 115 4.64 -0.77 -13.18
CA LEU A 115 5.13 -2.14 -13.02
C LEU A 115 5.93 -2.54 -14.26
N LYS A 116 6.94 -3.39 -14.07
CA LYS A 116 7.75 -3.94 -15.15
C LYS A 116 7.58 -5.44 -15.30
N ASN A 117 7.81 -5.89 -16.53
CA ASN A 117 7.92 -7.30 -16.91
C ASN A 117 6.65 -8.09 -16.58
N GLU A 118 6.80 -9.30 -16.03
CA GLU A 118 5.70 -10.23 -15.78
C GLU A 118 4.70 -9.70 -14.74
N ILE A 119 5.11 -8.82 -13.82
CA ILE A 119 4.18 -8.26 -12.83
C ILE A 119 3.16 -7.34 -13.48
N GLU A 120 3.59 -6.54 -14.46
CA GLU A 120 2.67 -5.69 -15.22
C GLU A 120 1.63 -6.54 -15.98
N LYS A 121 2.04 -7.73 -16.46
CA LYS A 121 1.11 -8.67 -17.09
C LYS A 121 0.15 -9.26 -16.06
N ILE A 122 0.66 -9.70 -14.91
CA ILE A 122 -0.12 -10.31 -13.83
C ILE A 122 -1.13 -9.33 -13.23
N SER A 123 -0.77 -8.05 -13.08
CA SER A 123 -1.66 -7.04 -12.50
C SER A 123 -2.89 -6.75 -13.35
N ARG A 124 -2.94 -7.21 -14.61
CA ARG A 124 -4.09 -7.06 -15.51
C ARG A 124 -5.10 -8.19 -15.37
N PHE A 125 -4.78 -9.24 -14.61
CA PHE A 125 -5.71 -10.33 -14.33
C PHE A 125 -6.56 -9.98 -13.10
N ASN A 126 -7.88 -10.00 -13.26
CA ASN A 126 -8.83 -9.84 -12.15
C ASN A 126 -9.04 -11.13 -11.35
N SER A 127 -8.59 -12.27 -11.90
CA SER A 127 -8.56 -13.57 -11.25
C SER A 127 -7.49 -14.43 -11.90
N LEU A 128 -6.92 -15.39 -11.17
CA LEU A 128 -6.04 -16.39 -11.79
C LEU A 128 -6.84 -17.14 -12.87
N PRO A 129 -6.30 -17.34 -14.08
CA PRO A 129 -6.96 -18.19 -15.07
C PRO A 129 -7.16 -19.57 -14.45
N GLY A 130 -8.40 -20.07 -14.51
CA GLY A 130 -8.74 -21.40 -14.00
C GLY A 130 -7.82 -22.46 -14.62
N LYS A 131 -7.53 -23.52 -13.86
CA LYS A 131 -6.78 -24.67 -14.40
C LYS A 131 -7.49 -25.15 -15.66
N ILE A 132 -6.79 -25.09 -16.79
CA ILE A 132 -7.21 -25.82 -17.99
C ILE A 132 -6.91 -27.28 -17.65
N GLU A 133 -7.96 -28.05 -17.32
CA GLU A 133 -7.85 -29.49 -17.23
C GLU A 133 -7.50 -30.02 -18.62
N SER A 134 -6.31 -30.62 -18.73
CA SER A 134 -5.83 -31.33 -19.92
C SER A 134 -6.07 -32.82 -19.78
#